data_AF-A0A382PAK3-F1
#
_entry.id   AF-A0A382PAK3-F1
#
_cell.length_a   1.000
_cell.length_b   1.000
_cell.length_c   1.000
_cell.angle_alpha   90.00
_cell.angle_beta   90.00
_cell.angle_gamma   90.00
#
_symmetry.space_group_name_H-M   'P 1'
#
loop_
_entity.id
_entity.type
_entity.pdbx_description
1 polymer ?
#
loop_
_entity_poly.entity_id
_entity_poly.type
_entity_poly.pdbx_seq_one_letter_code
_entity_poly.pdbx_strand_id
1 'polypeptide(L)'
;MATEVKPLVEVDEPNTLDDMFEYSRPPKVVYDATIYEEINGEVVKFDPQEALKRDLVVTDTTFRDGQQARPPYTVEQQVKLFDMMAKLGGPNGVIRQTEFFLYTANDRRALDDCRALGHKFPEVTSWIRADKGDFRLVKEAEVHETGLLTPSSDYHIFYKLKK
;
A
#
# COMPACT_ATOMS: atom_id res chain seq x y z
N MET A 1 -11.67 21.44 -11.93
CA MET A 1 -12.95 21.07 -11.28
C MET A 1 -12.87 21.60 -9.87
N ALA A 2 -13.83 22.40 -9.40
CA ALA A 2 -13.85 22.83 -8.02
C ALA A 2 -14.10 21.59 -7.14
N THR A 3 -13.17 21.25 -6.27
CA THR A 3 -13.34 20.17 -5.31
C THR A 3 -14.43 20.60 -4.32
N GLU A 4 -15.57 19.95 -4.38
CA GLU A 4 -16.64 20.15 -3.39
C GLU A 4 -16.10 19.71 -2.03
N VAL A 5 -15.83 20.67 -1.15
CA VAL A 5 -15.31 20.40 0.19
C VAL A 5 -16.47 19.90 1.03
N LYS A 6 -16.50 18.60 1.33
CA LYS A 6 -17.45 18.04 2.30
C LYS A 6 -17.19 18.67 3.68
N PRO A 7 -18.23 19.14 4.39
CA PRO A 7 -18.03 19.71 5.72
C PRO A 7 -17.53 18.62 6.68
N LEU A 8 -16.54 18.98 7.50
CA LEU A 8 -16.07 18.11 8.58
C LEU A 8 -17.19 18.03 9.64
N VAL A 9 -17.62 16.80 9.94
CA VAL A 9 -18.57 16.53 11.02
C VAL A 9 -17.77 16.10 12.24
N GLU A 10 -17.75 16.94 13.26
CA GLU A 10 -17.14 16.63 14.56
C GLU A 10 -18.09 15.71 15.35
N VAL A 11 -17.55 14.62 15.90
CA VAL A 11 -18.28 13.65 16.72
C VAL A 11 -17.51 13.40 18.02
N ASP A 12 -18.21 13.12 19.12
CA ASP A 12 -17.57 12.96 20.44
C ASP A 12 -17.09 11.52 20.71
N GLU A 13 -17.63 10.54 19.99
CA GLU A 13 -17.37 9.10 20.19
C GLU A 13 -17.08 8.41 18.85
N PRO A 14 -16.21 7.38 18.81
CA PRO A 14 -15.87 6.68 17.59
C PRO A 14 -16.99 5.73 17.14
N ASN A 15 -17.19 5.63 15.83
CA ASN A 15 -17.92 4.52 15.22
C ASN A 15 -16.95 3.37 14.88
N THR A 16 -16.95 2.32 15.70
CA THR A 16 -16.04 1.17 15.58
C THR A 16 -16.52 0.10 14.61
N LEU A 17 -17.79 0.15 14.16
CA LEU A 17 -18.41 -0.82 13.26
C LEU A 17 -18.29 -2.29 13.76
N ASP A 18 -18.31 -2.50 15.08
CA ASP A 18 -18.04 -3.82 15.69
C ASP A 18 -18.99 -4.93 15.20
N ASP A 19 -20.21 -4.58 14.83
CA ASP A 19 -21.23 -5.52 14.35
C ASP A 19 -21.16 -5.80 12.84
N MET A 20 -20.28 -5.12 12.09
CA MET A 20 -20.20 -5.24 10.63
C MET A 20 -19.55 -6.55 10.16
N PHE A 21 -18.58 -7.08 10.92
CA PHE A 21 -17.78 -8.23 10.52
C PHE A 21 -17.77 -9.32 11.59
N GLU A 22 -17.91 -10.58 11.17
CA GLU A 22 -17.78 -11.72 12.09
C GLU A 22 -16.30 -11.97 12.43
N TYR A 23 -15.91 -11.75 13.69
CA TYR A 23 -14.52 -11.95 14.15
C TYR A 23 -14.02 -13.40 14.05
N SER A 24 -14.91 -14.37 13.87
CA SER A 24 -14.58 -15.80 13.78
C SER A 24 -14.39 -16.30 12.36
N ARG A 25 -14.69 -15.50 11.33
CA ARG A 25 -14.54 -15.91 9.93
C ARG A 25 -14.06 -14.77 9.03
N PRO A 26 -13.37 -15.08 7.92
CA PRO A 26 -13.08 -14.09 6.91
C PRO A 26 -14.37 -13.43 6.38
N PRO A 27 -14.33 -12.13 6.02
CA PRO A 27 -15.44 -11.47 5.35
C PRO A 27 -15.74 -12.18 4.02
N LYS A 28 -17.03 -12.35 3.71
CA LYS A 28 -17.49 -12.98 2.46
C LYS A 28 -17.83 -11.87 1.47
N VAL A 29 -17.22 -11.92 0.29
CA VAL A 29 -17.51 -11.01 -0.84
C VAL A 29 -17.84 -11.85 -2.06
N VAL A 30 -18.89 -11.46 -2.79
CA VAL A 30 -19.26 -12.05 -4.07
C VAL A 30 -18.68 -11.15 -5.17
N TYR A 31 -17.79 -11.70 -5.99
CA TYR A 31 -17.12 -10.96 -7.08
C TYR A 31 -17.80 -11.11 -8.45
N ASP A 32 -18.75 -12.04 -8.58
CA ASP A 32 -19.38 -12.36 -9.88
C ASP A 32 -20.60 -11.50 -10.20
N ALA A 33 -21.09 -10.71 -9.23
CA ALA A 33 -22.28 -9.89 -9.37
C ALA A 33 -21.94 -8.41 -9.21
N THR A 34 -22.77 -7.56 -9.82
CA THR A 34 -22.78 -6.13 -9.52
C THR A 34 -23.14 -5.91 -8.06
N ILE A 35 -22.33 -5.10 -7.37
CA ILE A 35 -22.54 -4.67 -6.00
C ILE A 35 -23.24 -3.30 -6.02
N TYR A 36 -24.26 -3.13 -5.18
CA TYR A 36 -24.97 -1.87 -5.01
C TYR A 36 -24.84 -1.44 -3.55
N GLU A 37 -24.32 -0.24 -3.32
CA GLU A 37 -24.15 0.33 -1.99
C GLU A 37 -24.84 1.69 -1.92
N GLU A 38 -25.46 2.03 -0.80
CA GLU A 38 -25.94 3.39 -0.57
C GLU A 38 -24.84 4.21 0.10
N ILE A 39 -24.35 5.25 -0.58
CA ILE A 39 -23.28 6.11 -0.10
C ILE A 39 -23.79 7.55 -0.10
N ASN A 40 -24.00 8.12 1.09
CA ASN A 40 -24.59 9.46 1.27
C ASN A 40 -25.99 9.61 0.63
N GLY A 41 -26.84 8.59 0.73
CA GLY A 41 -28.20 8.62 0.17
C GLY A 41 -28.26 8.39 -1.35
N GLU A 42 -27.12 8.13 -2.00
CA GLU A 42 -27.06 7.76 -3.42
C GLU A 42 -26.72 6.28 -3.58
N VAL A 43 -27.45 5.58 -4.45
CA VAL A 43 -27.12 4.21 -4.83
C VAL A 43 -25.94 4.23 -5.79
N VAL A 44 -24.80 3.74 -5.32
CA VAL A 44 -23.57 3.59 -6.09
C VAL A 44 -23.46 2.15 -6.56
N LYS A 45 -23.24 2.00 -7.87
CA LYS A 45 -23.03 0.71 -8.52
C LYS A 45 -21.53 0.42 -8.66
N PHE A 46 -21.08 -0.72 -8.14
CA PHE A 46 -19.74 -1.26 -8.37
C PHE A 46 -19.85 -2.54 -9.19
N ASP A 47 -19.26 -2.54 -10.39
CA ASP A 47 -19.23 -3.72 -11.25
C ASP A 47 -17.80 -4.26 -11.32
N PRO A 48 -17.49 -5.41 -10.70
CA PRO A 48 -16.16 -6.01 -10.74
C PRO A 48 -15.65 -6.26 -12.17
N GLN A 49 -16.54 -6.45 -13.16
CA GLN A 49 -16.15 -6.65 -14.55
C GLN A 49 -15.54 -5.39 -15.18
N GLU A 50 -15.86 -4.20 -14.67
CA GLU A 50 -15.23 -2.95 -15.12
C GLU A 50 -13.76 -2.88 -14.72
N ALA A 51 -13.34 -3.58 -13.66
CA ALA A 51 -11.94 -3.65 -13.27
C ALA A 51 -11.10 -4.42 -14.30
N LEU A 52 -11.66 -5.46 -14.94
CA LEU A 52 -10.98 -6.28 -15.95
C LEU A 52 -10.62 -5.51 -17.23
N LYS A 53 -11.27 -4.36 -17.46
CA LYS A 53 -10.98 -3.48 -18.61
C LYS A 53 -9.81 -2.52 -18.34
N ARG A 54 -9.29 -2.48 -17.11
CA ARG A 54 -8.22 -1.57 -16.68
C ARG A 54 -6.86 -2.24 -16.79
N ASP A 55 -5.79 -1.45 -16.74
CA ASP A 55 -4.43 -1.97 -16.55
C ASP A 55 -4.28 -2.47 -15.10
N LEU A 56 -4.58 -3.75 -14.88
CA LEU A 56 -4.45 -4.40 -13.58
C LEU A 56 -3.01 -4.86 -13.38
N VAL A 57 -2.38 -4.35 -12.33
CA VAL A 57 -1.00 -4.65 -11.97
C VAL A 57 -0.90 -5.12 -10.53
N VAL A 58 0.21 -5.77 -10.20
CA VAL A 58 0.60 -6.15 -8.85
C VAL A 58 1.64 -5.16 -8.34
N THR A 59 1.39 -4.57 -7.20
CA THR A 59 2.39 -3.84 -6.41
C THR A 59 2.84 -4.75 -5.28
N ASP A 60 4.13 -5.07 -5.24
CA ASP A 60 4.70 -5.97 -4.24
C ASP A 60 5.17 -5.21 -2.99
N THR A 61 5.01 -5.84 -1.83
CA THR A 61 5.43 -5.28 -0.54
C THR A 61 6.31 -6.26 0.24
N THR A 62 6.98 -7.20 -0.44
CA THR A 62 7.81 -8.24 0.15
C THR A 62 8.96 -7.66 0.98
N PHE A 63 9.62 -6.60 0.49
CA PHE A 63 10.73 -5.92 1.17
C PHE A 63 10.26 -4.83 2.14
N ARG A 64 8.96 -4.75 2.41
CA ARG A 64 8.35 -3.82 3.37
C ARG A 64 7.49 -4.56 4.38
N ASP A 65 6.30 -5.01 3.98
CA ASP A 65 5.37 -5.77 4.81
C ASP A 65 5.89 -7.19 5.07
N GLY A 66 6.38 -7.85 4.01
CA GLY A 66 6.80 -9.25 4.09
C GLY A 66 7.94 -9.48 5.07
N GLN A 67 8.85 -8.51 5.22
CA GLN A 67 9.94 -8.57 6.18
C GLN A 67 9.52 -8.26 7.64
N GLN A 68 8.32 -7.72 7.88
CA GLN A 68 7.81 -7.52 9.25
C GLN A 68 7.24 -8.81 9.84
N ALA A 69 6.87 -9.78 9.01
CA ALA A 69 6.24 -11.04 9.44
C ALA A 69 7.25 -12.14 9.83
N ARG A 70 8.55 -11.96 9.54
CA ARG A 70 9.60 -13.00 9.67
C ARG A 70 10.93 -12.37 10.10
N PRO A 71 11.97 -13.15 10.45
CA PRO A 71 13.31 -12.60 10.61
C PRO A 71 13.74 -11.80 9.36
N PRO A 72 14.42 -10.65 9.51
CA PRO A 72 14.78 -9.80 8.39
C PRO A 72 15.64 -10.54 7.34
N TYR A 73 15.39 -10.25 6.06
CA TYR A 73 16.21 -10.76 4.97
C TYR A 73 17.60 -10.11 4.98
N THR A 74 18.64 -10.87 4.66
CA THR A 74 19.94 -10.26 4.32
C THR A 74 19.82 -9.50 3.00
N VAL A 75 20.73 -8.57 2.74
CA VAL A 75 20.71 -7.78 1.49
C VAL A 75 20.81 -8.69 0.27
N GLU A 76 21.67 -9.71 0.32
CA GLU A 76 21.86 -10.68 -0.76
C GLU A 76 20.59 -11.48 -1.04
N GLN A 77 19.82 -11.80 0.01
CA GLN A 77 18.52 -12.45 -0.13
C GLN A 77 17.50 -11.53 -0.79
N GLN A 78 17.47 -10.25 -0.41
CA GLN A 78 16.57 -9.26 -1.02
C GLN A 78 16.86 -9.08 -2.50
N VAL A 79 18.13 -8.90 -2.88
CA VAL A 79 18.56 -8.77 -4.28
C VAL A 79 18.17 -10.00 -5.10
N LYS A 80 18.38 -11.21 -4.55
CA LYS A 80 17.99 -12.46 -5.22
C LYS A 80 16.47 -12.56 -5.40
N LEU A 81 15.70 -12.21 -4.38
CA LEU A 81 14.23 -12.21 -4.44
C LEU A 81 13.73 -11.19 -5.48
N PHE A 82 14.32 -9.99 -5.50
CA PHE A 82 13.97 -8.93 -6.45
C PHE A 82 14.22 -9.39 -7.89
N ASP A 83 15.37 -10.01 -8.17
CA ASP A 83 15.67 -10.56 -9.50
C ASP A 83 14.68 -11.66 -9.92
N MET A 84 14.28 -12.54 -9.00
CA MET A 84 13.25 -13.54 -9.27
C MET A 84 11.88 -12.90 -9.50
N MET A 85 11.56 -11.83 -8.80
CA MET A 85 10.31 -11.08 -8.96
C MET A 85 10.23 -10.36 -10.31
N ALA A 86 11.34 -9.76 -10.76
CA ALA A 86 11.45 -9.18 -12.10
C ALA A 86 11.20 -10.24 -13.19
N LYS A 87 11.79 -11.44 -13.03
CA LYS A 87 11.57 -12.58 -13.94
C LYS A 87 10.11 -13.04 -13.94
N LEU A 88 9.47 -13.09 -12.77
CA LEU A 88 8.07 -13.49 -12.61
C LEU A 88 7.10 -12.48 -13.23
N GLY A 89 7.34 -11.17 -13.02
CA GLY A 89 6.51 -10.10 -13.56
C GLY A 89 6.64 -9.91 -15.08
N GLY A 90 7.77 -10.34 -15.65
CA GLY A 90 8.03 -10.33 -17.08
C GLY A 90 8.15 -8.91 -17.68
N PRO A 91 8.39 -8.81 -19.00
CA PRO A 91 8.65 -7.52 -19.67
C PRO A 91 7.44 -6.58 -19.69
N ASN A 92 6.23 -7.12 -19.49
CA ASN A 92 4.99 -6.34 -19.41
C ASN A 92 4.79 -5.67 -18.05
N GLY A 93 5.64 -5.98 -17.04
CA GLY A 93 5.56 -5.35 -15.73
C GLY A 93 4.26 -5.66 -14.99
N VAL A 94 3.85 -6.94 -15.00
CA VAL A 94 2.67 -7.41 -14.23
C VAL A 94 2.91 -7.15 -12.75
N ILE A 95 4.12 -7.41 -12.26
CA ILE A 95 4.59 -6.87 -10.98
C ILE A 95 5.24 -5.53 -11.30
N ARG A 96 4.50 -4.45 -11.03
CA ARG A 96 4.82 -3.11 -11.52
C ARG A 96 5.81 -2.39 -10.63
N GLN A 97 5.60 -2.48 -9.32
CA GLN A 97 6.37 -1.77 -8.31
C GLN A 97 6.66 -2.70 -7.13
N THR A 98 7.71 -2.40 -6.39
CA THR A 98 7.99 -3.05 -5.11
C THR A 98 8.46 -2.03 -4.07
N GLU A 99 7.90 -2.13 -2.87
CA GLU A 99 8.18 -1.19 -1.77
C GLU A 99 9.37 -1.64 -0.92
N PHE A 100 10.26 -0.69 -0.59
CA PHE A 100 11.36 -0.85 0.37
C PHE A 100 11.21 0.10 1.57
N PHE A 101 11.79 -0.29 2.72
CA PHE A 101 12.09 0.66 3.79
C PHE A 101 13.32 1.51 3.46
N LEU A 102 13.45 2.64 4.16
CA LEU A 102 14.57 3.59 4.00
C LEU A 102 15.28 3.92 5.33
N TYR A 103 14.98 3.20 6.41
CA TYR A 103 15.34 3.63 7.76
C TYR A 103 16.73 3.21 8.21
N THR A 104 17.27 2.13 7.66
CA THR A 104 18.60 1.63 8.01
C THR A 104 19.56 1.65 6.82
N ALA A 105 20.86 1.61 7.11
CA ALA A 105 21.89 1.50 6.08
C ALA A 105 21.75 0.21 5.25
N ASN A 106 21.26 -0.88 5.85
CA ASN A 106 21.00 -2.13 5.12
C ASN A 106 19.79 -2.00 4.19
N ASP A 107 18.71 -1.34 4.62
CA ASP A 107 17.55 -1.10 3.76
C ASP A 107 17.98 -0.28 2.53
N ARG A 108 18.78 0.76 2.77
CA ARG A 108 19.28 1.60 1.68
C ARG A 108 20.20 0.83 0.73
N ARG A 109 21.11 0.02 1.27
CA ARG A 109 21.98 -0.83 0.46
C ARG A 109 21.16 -1.83 -0.37
N ALA A 110 20.15 -2.47 0.21
CA ALA A 110 19.28 -3.39 -0.52
C ALA A 110 18.56 -2.70 -1.68
N LEU A 111 18.02 -1.50 -1.45
CA LEU A 111 17.38 -0.69 -2.46
C LEU A 111 18.34 -0.38 -3.63
N ASP A 112 19.54 0.11 -3.31
CA ASP A 112 20.53 0.50 -4.33
C ASP A 112 21.05 -0.73 -5.11
N ASP A 113 21.32 -1.85 -4.43
CA ASP A 113 21.77 -3.09 -5.05
C ASP A 113 20.68 -3.70 -5.97
N CYS A 114 19.39 -3.61 -5.60
CA CYS A 114 18.29 -4.04 -6.45
C CYS A 114 18.17 -3.18 -7.71
N ARG A 115 18.33 -1.85 -7.57
CA ARG A 115 18.34 -0.93 -8.73
C ARG A 115 19.51 -1.20 -9.67
N ALA A 116 20.67 -1.54 -9.14
CA ALA A 116 21.87 -1.83 -9.93
C ALA A 116 21.71 -3.02 -10.87
N LEU A 117 20.71 -3.90 -10.65
CA LEU A 117 20.36 -4.97 -11.58
C LEU A 117 19.79 -4.46 -12.91
N GLY A 118 19.32 -3.22 -12.97
CA GLY A 118 18.86 -2.58 -14.22
C GLY A 118 17.53 -3.09 -14.77
N HIS A 119 16.74 -3.78 -13.93
CA HIS A 119 15.39 -4.23 -14.31
C HIS A 119 14.48 -3.03 -14.53
N LYS A 120 13.69 -3.06 -15.61
CA LYS A 120 12.64 -2.05 -15.85
C LYS A 120 11.50 -2.19 -14.83
N PHE A 121 11.15 -3.43 -14.49
CA PHE A 121 10.12 -3.78 -13.51
C PHE A 121 10.59 -4.93 -12.61
N PRO A 122 10.18 -4.96 -11.34
CA PRO A 122 9.37 -3.94 -10.68
C PRO A 122 10.15 -2.65 -10.43
N GLU A 123 9.48 -1.51 -10.56
CA GLU A 123 10.01 -0.20 -10.18
C GLU A 123 10.24 -0.17 -8.66
N VAL A 124 11.38 0.37 -8.26
CA VAL A 124 11.75 0.48 -6.85
C VAL A 124 11.12 1.72 -6.24
N THR A 125 10.17 1.52 -5.33
CA THR A 125 9.50 2.57 -4.55
C THR A 125 9.85 2.45 -3.08
N SER A 126 9.43 3.44 -2.28
CA SER A 126 9.59 3.39 -0.83
C SER A 126 8.28 3.51 -0.08
N TRP A 127 8.35 3.32 1.23
CA TRP A 127 7.25 3.55 2.15
C TRP A 127 7.71 4.39 3.33
N ILE A 128 6.98 5.47 3.63
CA ILE A 128 7.24 6.34 4.79
C ILE A 128 5.98 6.63 5.59
N ARG A 129 6.17 7.06 6.84
CA ARG A 129 5.08 7.60 7.66
C ARG A 129 4.78 9.04 7.26
N ALA A 130 3.60 9.53 7.62
CA ALA A 130 3.22 10.93 7.52
C ALA A 130 3.96 11.84 8.54
N ASP A 131 5.30 11.80 8.51
CA ASP A 131 6.20 12.64 9.30
C ASP A 131 7.08 13.49 8.38
N LYS A 132 7.28 14.77 8.75
CA LYS A 132 8.05 15.71 7.93
C LYS A 132 9.52 15.29 7.79
N GLY A 133 10.09 14.63 8.80
CA GLY A 133 11.46 14.15 8.80
C GLY A 133 11.69 13.00 7.82
N ASP A 134 10.72 12.10 7.68
CA ASP A 134 10.83 10.93 6.79
C ASP A 134 10.94 11.32 5.30
N PHE A 135 10.43 12.50 4.88
CA PHE A 135 10.61 13.01 3.51
C PHE A 135 12.09 13.18 3.11
N ARG A 136 12.97 13.44 4.08
CA ARG A 136 14.41 13.52 3.81
C ARG A 136 14.93 12.19 3.29
N LEU A 137 14.47 11.07 3.85
CA LEU A 137 14.88 9.72 3.45
C LEU A 137 14.54 9.46 1.98
N VAL A 138 13.31 9.82 1.57
CA VAL A 138 12.83 9.69 0.18
C VAL A 138 13.70 10.50 -0.77
N LYS A 139 13.99 11.76 -0.41
CA LYS A 139 14.83 12.64 -1.22
C LYS A 139 16.26 12.11 -1.35
N GLU A 140 16.86 11.68 -0.24
CA GLU A 140 18.20 11.08 -0.24
C GLU A 140 18.21 9.74 -1.00
N ALA A 141 17.09 9.01 -1.02
CA ALA A 141 16.90 7.77 -1.77
C ALA A 141 16.73 7.94 -3.27
N GLU A 142 16.44 9.16 -3.72
CA GLU A 142 16.19 9.44 -5.14
C GLU A 142 15.16 8.45 -5.73
N VAL A 143 14.14 8.11 -4.93
CA VAL A 143 12.97 7.34 -5.40
C VAL A 143 11.98 8.28 -6.04
N HIS A 144 11.43 7.87 -7.19
CA HIS A 144 10.45 8.67 -7.92
C HIS A 144 9.06 8.63 -7.29
N GLU A 145 8.77 7.56 -6.55
CA GLU A 145 7.49 7.35 -5.88
C GLU A 145 7.70 6.79 -4.47
N THR A 146 6.87 7.25 -3.53
CA THR A 146 6.79 6.70 -2.18
C THR A 146 5.34 6.55 -1.74
N GLY A 147 5.03 5.43 -1.12
CA GLY A 147 3.83 5.26 -0.31
C GLY A 147 3.92 6.10 0.97
N LEU A 148 2.79 6.67 1.38
CA LEU A 148 2.65 7.43 2.62
C LEU A 148 1.51 6.81 3.43
N LEU A 149 1.79 6.39 4.66
CA LEU A 149 0.76 5.89 5.57
C LEU A 149 0.28 6.98 6.53
N THR A 150 -1.02 7.22 6.53
CA THR A 150 -1.73 7.93 7.61
C THR A 150 -2.95 7.11 8.05
N PRO A 151 -3.09 6.80 9.35
CA PRO A 151 -4.31 6.15 9.84
C PRO A 151 -5.52 7.10 9.77
N SER A 152 -6.69 6.57 9.41
CA SER A 152 -7.90 7.40 9.19
C SER A 152 -9.19 6.81 9.76
N SER A 153 -9.18 5.67 10.44
CA SER A 153 -10.39 5.13 11.07
C SER A 153 -10.69 5.82 12.40
N ASP A 154 -11.95 5.85 12.81
CA ASP A 154 -12.38 6.38 14.11
C ASP A 154 -11.60 5.74 15.27
N TYR A 155 -11.42 4.42 15.26
CA TYR A 155 -10.57 3.73 16.23
C TYR A 155 -9.16 4.36 16.28
N HIS A 156 -8.53 4.62 15.14
CA HIS A 156 -7.21 5.23 15.11
C HIS A 156 -7.25 6.67 15.61
N ILE A 157 -8.22 7.48 15.19
CA ILE A 157 -8.35 8.89 15.57
C ILE A 157 -8.55 9.03 17.08
N PHE A 158 -9.53 8.32 17.65
CA PHE A 158 -9.91 8.45 19.06
C PHE A 158 -8.97 7.73 20.01
N TYR A 159 -8.48 6.54 19.65
CA TYR A 159 -7.75 5.69 20.60
C TYR A 159 -6.24 5.61 20.38
N LYS A 160 -5.75 5.84 19.16
CA LYS A 160 -4.33 5.64 18.83
C LYS A 160 -3.57 6.94 18.53
N LEU A 161 -4.18 7.88 17.82
CA LEU A 161 -3.53 9.12 17.41
C LEU A 161 -3.40 10.15 18.54
N LYS A 162 -3.93 9.86 19.74
CA LYS A 162 -3.77 10.60 21.01
C LYS A 162 -3.28 12.03 20.81
N LYS A 163 -4.21 12.91 20.44
CA LYS A 163 -4.05 14.33 20.75
C LYS A 163 -4.33 14.54 22.23
#